data_AF-A0A0F0CEX1-F1
#
_entry.id   AF-A0A0F0CEX1-F1
#
_cell.length_a   1.000
_cell.length_b   1.000
_cell.length_c   1.000
_cell.angle_alpha   90.00
_cell.angle_beta   90.00
_cell.angle_gamma   90.00
#
_symmetry.space_group_name_H-M   'P 1'
#
loop_
_entity.id
_entity.type
_entity.pdbx_description
1 polymer ?
#
loop_
_entity_poly.entity_id
_entity_poly.type
_entity_poly.pdbx_seq_one_letter_code
_entity_poly.pdbx_strand_id
1 'polypeptide(L)'
;MRSKCLTAIISLIIMVSFSAVVFAQPVDTLRVSEDQAEILALEDKLLETVNHGAARSEIESNDLVDSIDFDAAYKVYGNSELFAARSSDRDVLLEVLNEGEYIWQIPFFIGGSTILVDITKVTKISNNIPEDSKKVLSEKLNKWTIGATYVYNDRTVDYKDNVIQSIKNANLNPDDYTYAFVSGLPQIRYPVAIVFSHKAEFIIPAEESATHAFKNVTEDMVYSEPETMLSNTYTDHNGAGFTVYNFYKVAHAVDSTIPGIGGGDLGIGNGLNKYQLYIGIIVCMGLAGTGIWYKMRSATKKENLAASSTPSGQSDSQSPR
;
A
#
# COMPACT_ATOMS: atom_id res chain seq x y z
N MET A 1 43.61 -23.48 -34.50
CA MET A 1 42.14 -23.71 -34.53
C MET A 1 41.47 -23.55 -33.17
N ARG A 2 42.08 -23.95 -32.04
CA ARG A 2 41.45 -23.86 -30.70
C ARG A 2 41.16 -22.44 -30.18
N SER A 3 41.98 -21.42 -30.48
CA SER A 3 41.73 -20.05 -29.96
C SER A 3 40.56 -19.35 -30.65
N LYS A 4 40.42 -19.51 -31.98
CA LYS A 4 39.33 -18.89 -32.76
C LYS A 4 37.95 -19.45 -32.40
N CYS A 5 37.88 -20.71 -31.97
CA CYS A 5 36.64 -21.34 -31.52
C CYS A 5 36.22 -20.86 -30.12
N LEU A 6 37.19 -20.60 -29.23
CA LEU A 6 36.92 -20.08 -27.88
C LEU A 6 36.41 -18.63 -27.93
N THR A 7 36.97 -17.79 -28.79
CA THR A 7 36.50 -16.40 -28.98
C THR A 7 35.08 -16.35 -29.52
N ALA A 8 34.73 -17.22 -30.48
CA ALA A 8 33.37 -17.29 -31.02
C ALA A 8 32.33 -17.74 -29.98
N ILE A 9 32.69 -18.66 -29.08
CA ILE A 9 31.81 -19.11 -27.99
C ILE A 9 31.62 -18.02 -26.94
N ILE A 10 32.67 -17.27 -26.59
CA ILE A 10 32.57 -16.13 -25.66
C ILE A 10 31.70 -15.02 -26.26
N SER A 11 31.84 -14.70 -27.56
CA SER A 11 30.98 -13.72 -28.24
C SER A 11 29.52 -14.17 -28.31
N LEU A 12 29.26 -15.47 -28.47
CA LEU A 12 27.89 -16.02 -28.46
C LEU A 12 27.26 -15.98 -27.06
N ILE A 13 28.03 -16.22 -26.00
CA ILE A 13 27.56 -16.12 -24.60
C ILE A 13 27.27 -14.66 -24.22
N ILE A 14 28.06 -13.70 -24.72
CA ILE A 14 27.82 -12.27 -24.52
C ILE A 14 26.55 -11.80 -25.27
N MET A 15 26.24 -12.35 -26.45
CA MET A 15 24.99 -12.05 -27.17
C MET A 15 23.73 -12.68 -26.54
N VAL A 16 23.87 -13.77 -25.77
CA VAL A 16 22.74 -14.43 -25.07
C VAL A 16 22.51 -13.84 -23.66
N SER A 17 23.34 -12.89 -23.24
CA SER A 17 23.21 -12.25 -21.94
C SER A 17 22.21 -11.08 -22.03
N PHE A 18 21.02 -11.31 -21.47
CA PHE A 18 19.96 -10.35 -21.17
C PHE A 18 19.03 -9.92 -22.31
N SER A 19 18.15 -10.83 -22.71
CA SER A 19 16.73 -10.44 -22.83
C SER A 19 16.09 -10.61 -21.44
N ALA A 20 16.54 -9.81 -20.47
CA ALA A 20 15.68 -9.57 -19.32
C ALA A 20 14.47 -8.84 -19.87
N VAL A 21 13.29 -9.42 -19.69
CA VAL A 21 12.05 -8.68 -19.93
C VAL A 21 11.99 -7.65 -18.79
N VAL A 22 12.43 -6.42 -19.08
CA VAL A 22 12.48 -5.33 -18.10
C VAL A 22 11.16 -4.60 -18.18
N PHE A 23 10.16 -5.06 -17.44
CA PHE A 23 8.89 -4.35 -17.25
C PHE A 23 9.08 -3.02 -16.52
N ALA A 24 8.01 -2.25 -16.28
CA ALA A 24 8.07 -1.13 -15.33
C ALA A 24 8.74 -1.60 -14.03
N GLN A 25 9.78 -0.88 -13.60
CA GLN A 25 10.58 -1.28 -12.44
C GLN A 25 10.33 -0.37 -11.24
N PRO A 26 10.22 -0.93 -10.02
CA PRO A 26 10.23 -0.09 -8.83
C PRO A 26 11.59 0.62 -8.70
N VAL A 27 11.59 1.87 -8.24
CA VAL A 27 12.82 2.65 -8.02
C VAL A 27 13.68 2.00 -6.93
N ASP A 28 13.05 1.40 -5.94
CA ASP A 28 13.70 0.69 -4.84
C ASP A 28 13.20 -0.76 -4.75
N THR A 29 14.11 -1.69 -4.49
CA THR A 29 13.78 -3.09 -4.20
C THR A 29 14.46 -3.51 -2.90
N LEU A 30 13.83 -4.43 -2.16
CA LEU A 30 14.38 -4.91 -0.90
C LEU A 30 15.75 -5.56 -1.11
N ARG A 31 15.93 -6.25 -2.25
CA ARG A 31 17.16 -6.97 -2.61
C ARG A 31 18.42 -6.10 -2.64
N VAL A 32 18.29 -4.81 -2.92
CA VAL A 32 19.42 -3.85 -2.98
C VAL A 32 19.36 -2.80 -1.87
N SER A 33 18.38 -2.90 -0.95
CA SER A 33 18.23 -1.99 0.18
C SER A 33 19.22 -2.32 1.29
N GLU A 34 19.66 -1.29 2.02
CA GLU A 34 20.40 -1.46 3.27
C GLU A 34 19.59 -2.20 4.36
N ASP A 35 18.26 -2.21 4.24
CA ASP A 35 17.36 -2.87 5.17
C ASP A 35 17.30 -4.40 5.02
N GLN A 36 17.82 -4.93 3.91
CA GLN A 36 17.61 -6.32 3.50
C GLN A 36 17.95 -7.30 4.62
N ALA A 37 19.16 -7.19 5.18
CA ALA A 37 19.63 -8.15 6.17
C ALA A 37 18.76 -8.19 7.43
N GLU A 38 18.25 -7.03 7.86
CA GLU A 38 17.41 -6.94 9.07
C GLU A 38 15.99 -7.46 8.81
N ILE A 39 15.43 -7.20 7.62
CA ILE A 39 14.10 -7.67 7.24
C ILE A 39 14.09 -9.18 6.98
N LEU A 40 15.11 -9.72 6.33
CA LEU A 40 15.26 -11.18 6.14
C LEU A 40 15.38 -11.90 7.49
N ALA A 41 16.00 -11.29 8.50
CA ALA A 41 16.07 -11.86 9.84
C ALA A 41 14.68 -11.97 10.54
N LEU A 42 13.62 -11.41 9.97
CA LEU A 42 12.24 -11.55 10.46
C LEU A 42 11.50 -12.76 9.85
N GLU A 43 12.12 -13.54 8.97
CA GLU A 43 11.48 -14.63 8.20
C GLU A 43 10.67 -15.58 9.08
N ASP A 44 11.27 -16.22 10.08
CA ASP A 44 10.58 -17.16 10.98
C ASP A 44 9.35 -16.54 11.63
N LYS A 45 9.47 -15.28 12.06
CA LYS A 45 8.39 -14.55 12.74
C LYS A 45 7.29 -14.14 11.76
N LEU A 46 7.65 -13.83 10.52
CA LEU A 46 6.69 -13.54 9.46
C LEU A 46 5.89 -14.78 9.08
N LEU A 47 6.55 -15.92 8.90
CA LEU A 47 5.89 -17.21 8.66
C LEU A 47 4.96 -17.58 9.82
N GLU A 48 5.39 -17.41 11.07
CA GLU A 48 4.53 -17.60 12.24
C GLU A 48 3.31 -16.66 12.22
N THR A 49 3.53 -15.37 11.92
CA THR A 49 2.47 -14.36 11.87
C THR A 49 1.43 -14.68 10.78
N VAL A 50 1.88 -15.08 9.60
CA VAL A 50 1.01 -15.37 8.45
C VAL A 50 0.26 -16.69 8.64
N ASN A 51 0.93 -17.75 9.11
CA ASN A 51 0.33 -19.09 9.24
C ASN A 51 -0.47 -19.29 10.53
N HIS A 52 -0.17 -18.54 11.59
CA HIS A 52 -0.76 -18.76 12.92
C HIS A 52 -1.28 -17.48 13.59
N GLY A 53 -1.08 -16.31 12.98
CA GLY A 53 -1.64 -15.05 13.47
C GLY A 53 -3.16 -14.94 13.29
N ALA A 54 -3.75 -13.92 13.91
CA ALA A 54 -5.20 -13.71 13.90
C ALA A 54 -5.77 -13.57 12.47
N ALA A 55 -5.04 -12.87 11.60
CA ALA A 55 -5.36 -12.66 10.19
C ALA A 55 -5.56 -13.97 9.42
N ARG A 56 -4.90 -15.07 9.82
CA ARG A 56 -5.02 -16.37 9.13
C ARG A 56 -6.43 -16.93 9.16
N SER A 57 -7.19 -16.62 10.22
CA SER A 57 -8.56 -17.12 10.41
C SER A 57 -9.58 -16.50 9.44
N GLU A 58 -9.17 -15.46 8.71
CA GLU A 58 -10.00 -14.76 7.73
C GLU A 58 -9.81 -15.28 6.29
N ILE A 59 -8.87 -16.21 6.08
CA ILE A 59 -8.62 -16.85 4.77
C ILE A 59 -9.21 -18.25 4.75
N GLU A 60 -10.02 -18.56 3.73
CA GLU A 60 -10.70 -19.85 3.58
C GLU A 60 -9.75 -21.00 3.22
N SER A 61 -8.71 -20.74 2.41
CA SER A 61 -7.71 -21.77 2.08
C SER A 61 -7.02 -22.26 3.35
N ASN A 62 -6.67 -23.55 3.39
CA ASN A 62 -5.89 -24.17 4.47
C ASN A 62 -4.38 -24.27 4.14
N ASP A 63 -3.95 -23.74 2.99
CA ASP A 63 -2.56 -23.78 2.59
C ASP A 63 -1.69 -22.97 3.57
N LEU A 64 -0.51 -23.52 3.88
CA LEU A 64 0.48 -22.82 4.70
C LEU A 64 1.56 -22.25 3.80
N VAL A 65 2.07 -21.09 4.18
CA VAL A 65 3.24 -20.49 3.55
C VAL A 65 4.48 -21.12 4.14
N ASP A 66 5.33 -21.73 3.32
CA ASP A 66 6.58 -22.38 3.73
C ASP A 66 7.82 -21.52 3.47
N SER A 67 7.70 -20.50 2.63
CA SER A 67 8.78 -19.62 2.19
C SER A 67 8.25 -18.24 1.84
N ILE A 68 9.10 -17.21 1.98
CA ILE A 68 8.75 -15.82 1.71
C ILE A 68 9.41 -15.36 0.41
N ASP A 69 8.61 -14.84 -0.52
CA ASP A 69 9.13 -14.10 -1.67
C ASP A 69 9.43 -12.65 -1.28
N PHE A 70 10.65 -12.42 -0.79
CA PHE A 70 11.12 -11.07 -0.44
C PHE A 70 11.33 -10.17 -1.67
N ASP A 71 11.43 -10.71 -2.89
CA ASP A 71 11.54 -9.90 -4.11
C ASP A 71 10.18 -9.26 -4.48
N ALA A 72 9.08 -9.78 -3.94
CA ALA A 72 7.75 -9.18 -4.04
C ALA A 72 7.49 -8.03 -3.05
N ALA A 73 8.45 -7.70 -2.17
CA ALA A 73 8.28 -6.65 -1.17
C ALA A 73 8.18 -5.25 -1.79
N TYR A 74 7.23 -4.45 -1.31
CA TYR A 74 7.01 -3.07 -1.75
C TYR A 74 7.62 -2.09 -0.76
N LYS A 75 8.47 -1.16 -1.22
CA LYS A 75 8.80 0.03 -0.45
C LYS A 75 7.68 1.04 -0.63
N VAL A 76 7.00 1.40 0.47
CA VAL A 76 5.91 2.38 0.45
C VAL A 76 6.32 3.60 1.25
N TYR A 77 6.54 4.70 0.53
CA TYR A 77 6.86 5.99 1.12
C TYR A 77 5.62 6.61 1.75
N GLY A 78 5.72 7.03 3.01
CA GLY A 78 4.71 7.84 3.67
C GLY A 78 5.04 9.32 3.50
N ASN A 79 4.42 9.99 2.53
CA ASN A 79 4.82 11.36 2.19
C ASN A 79 3.62 12.29 1.95
N SER A 80 3.42 13.24 2.86
CA SER A 80 2.42 14.31 2.71
C SER A 80 2.92 15.51 1.91
N GLU A 81 4.24 15.66 1.75
CA GLU A 81 4.89 16.85 1.20
C GLU A 81 5.25 16.72 -0.28
N LEU A 82 5.07 15.55 -0.88
CA LEU A 82 5.43 15.30 -2.29
C LEU A 82 4.82 16.33 -3.25
N PHE A 83 3.54 16.69 -3.05
CA PHE A 83 2.88 17.72 -3.86
C PHE A 83 3.30 19.14 -3.47
N ALA A 84 3.73 19.37 -2.23
CA ALA A 84 4.24 20.66 -1.77
C ALA A 84 5.59 21.02 -2.43
N ALA A 85 6.32 20.03 -2.94
CA ALA A 85 7.54 20.24 -3.74
C ALA A 85 7.29 21.00 -5.05
N ARG A 86 6.04 21.06 -5.53
CA ARG A 86 5.62 21.79 -6.76
C ARG A 86 6.51 21.50 -7.96
N SER A 87 6.94 20.25 -8.08
CA SER A 87 7.83 19.77 -9.13
C SER A 87 7.28 18.49 -9.73
N SER A 88 7.56 18.27 -11.01
CA SER A 88 7.44 16.96 -11.65
C SER A 88 8.81 16.34 -11.90
N ASP A 89 9.91 17.05 -11.61
CA ASP A 89 11.26 16.54 -11.82
C ASP A 89 11.48 15.27 -11.00
N ARG A 90 11.96 14.21 -11.68
CA ARG A 90 12.11 12.90 -11.08
C ARG A 90 13.06 12.95 -9.88
N ASP A 91 14.22 13.57 -10.04
CA ASP A 91 15.27 13.51 -9.03
C ASP A 91 14.89 14.35 -7.80
N VAL A 92 14.25 15.51 -8.02
CA VAL A 92 13.67 16.32 -6.92
C VAL A 92 12.63 15.53 -6.13
N LEU A 93 11.73 14.83 -6.82
CA LEU A 93 10.68 14.05 -6.14
C LEU A 93 11.26 12.84 -5.40
N LEU A 94 12.27 12.16 -5.96
CA LEU A 94 12.95 11.06 -5.27
C LEU A 94 13.70 11.54 -4.02
N GLU A 95 14.30 12.73 -4.04
CA GLU A 95 14.91 13.34 -2.85
C GLU A 95 13.86 13.55 -1.75
N VAL A 96 12.71 14.16 -2.09
CA VAL A 96 11.59 14.37 -1.15
C VAL A 96 11.06 13.05 -0.58
N LEU A 97 10.99 12.00 -1.40
CA LEU A 97 10.59 10.67 -0.94
C LEU A 97 11.62 10.07 0.03
N ASN A 98 12.91 10.19 -0.27
CA ASN A 98 13.98 9.61 0.55
C ASN A 98 14.22 10.34 1.88
N GLU A 99 13.85 11.62 1.98
CA GLU A 99 13.82 12.35 3.25
C GLU A 99 12.63 11.95 4.14
N GLY A 100 11.59 11.36 3.55
CA GLY A 100 10.37 10.94 4.21
C GLY A 100 10.50 9.62 4.99
N GLU A 101 9.46 9.31 5.78
CA GLU A 101 9.33 8.00 6.40
C GLU A 101 8.83 6.98 5.35
N TYR A 102 9.21 5.71 5.51
CA TYR A 102 8.72 4.63 4.66
C TYR A 102 8.54 3.35 5.45
N ILE A 103 7.76 2.44 4.88
CA ILE A 103 7.60 1.07 5.35
C ILE A 103 7.93 0.11 4.21
N TRP A 104 8.20 -1.14 4.55
CA TRP A 104 8.15 -2.24 3.60
C TRP A 104 6.83 -2.97 3.76
N GLN A 105 6.23 -3.44 2.67
CA GLN A 105 5.06 -4.31 2.71
C GLN A 105 5.36 -5.60 1.97
N ILE A 106 5.07 -6.74 2.59
CA ILE A 106 5.31 -8.07 2.00
C ILE A 106 3.96 -8.73 1.71
N PRO A 107 3.64 -9.02 0.43
CA PRO A 107 2.42 -9.73 0.06
C PRO A 107 2.61 -11.25 0.22
N PHE A 108 1.56 -11.92 0.71
CA PHE A 108 1.45 -13.37 0.78
C PHE A 108 0.19 -13.80 0.04
N PHE A 109 0.36 -14.48 -1.09
CA PHE A 109 -0.75 -14.95 -1.92
C PHE A 109 -1.13 -16.39 -1.52
N ILE A 110 -2.32 -16.57 -0.95
CA ILE A 110 -2.76 -17.85 -0.36
C ILE A 110 -4.14 -18.19 -0.89
N GLY A 111 -4.23 -19.20 -1.76
CA GLY A 111 -5.52 -19.71 -2.27
C GLY A 111 -6.42 -18.64 -2.89
N GLY A 112 -5.85 -17.69 -3.63
CA GLY A 112 -6.58 -16.57 -4.26
C GLY A 112 -6.78 -15.34 -3.38
N SER A 113 -6.50 -15.43 -2.08
CA SER A 113 -6.49 -14.32 -1.12
C SER A 113 -5.10 -13.72 -0.95
N THR A 114 -5.03 -12.52 -0.35
CA THR A 114 -3.76 -11.87 0.02
C THR A 114 -3.73 -11.53 1.50
N ILE A 115 -2.65 -11.90 2.19
CA ILE A 115 -2.23 -11.22 3.43
C ILE A 115 -1.13 -10.23 3.06
N LEU A 116 -1.32 -8.95 3.38
CA LEU A 116 -0.30 -7.92 3.22
C LEU A 116 0.24 -7.55 4.60
N VAL A 117 1.54 -7.69 4.79
CA VAL A 117 2.18 -7.46 6.10
C VAL A 117 3.09 -6.24 6.04
N ASP A 118 2.83 -5.26 6.91
CA ASP A 118 3.71 -4.11 7.10
C ASP A 118 4.95 -4.52 7.89
N ILE A 119 6.12 -4.08 7.43
CA ILE A 119 7.37 -4.09 8.15
C ILE A 119 7.74 -2.63 8.41
N THR A 120 7.81 -2.26 9.67
CA THR A 120 7.89 -0.87 10.13
C THR A 120 9.12 -0.65 11.00
N LYS A 121 9.68 0.55 10.92
CA LYS A 121 10.82 0.97 11.74
C LYS A 121 10.45 2.23 12.51
N VAL A 122 10.43 2.11 13.85
CA VAL A 122 10.22 3.26 14.72
C VAL A 122 11.53 4.04 14.79
N THR A 123 11.60 5.22 14.21
CA THR A 123 12.81 6.07 14.24
C THR A 123 12.71 7.20 15.27
N LYS A 124 11.48 7.58 15.65
CA LYS A 124 11.18 8.65 16.60
C LYS A 124 10.05 8.23 17.53
N ILE A 125 10.18 8.60 18.81
CA ILE A 125 9.14 8.38 19.82
C ILE A 125 8.57 9.73 20.20
N SER A 126 7.26 9.91 20.04
CA SER A 126 6.59 11.15 20.43
C SER A 126 6.59 11.32 21.94
N ASN A 127 6.71 12.56 22.42
CA ASN A 127 6.57 12.85 23.85
C ASN A 127 5.12 12.69 24.34
N ASN A 128 4.16 12.68 23.42
CA ASN A 128 2.72 12.69 23.71
C ASN A 128 2.09 11.29 23.88
N ILE A 129 2.89 10.23 23.90
CA ILE A 129 2.38 8.87 24.15
C ILE A 129 2.56 8.45 25.62
N PRO A 130 1.71 7.55 26.13
CA PRO A 130 1.84 6.98 27.47
C PRO A 130 3.21 6.34 27.75
N GLU A 131 3.67 6.40 29.00
CA GLU A 131 5.04 6.00 29.38
C GLU A 131 5.30 4.50 29.28
N ASP A 132 4.28 3.69 29.49
CA ASP A 132 4.28 2.25 29.23
C ASP A 132 4.50 1.96 27.73
N SER A 133 3.85 2.74 26.85
CA SER A 133 4.02 2.65 25.40
C SER A 133 5.41 3.13 24.96
N LYS A 134 5.97 4.18 25.60
CA LYS A 134 7.35 4.64 25.34
C LYS A 134 8.37 3.55 25.63
N LYS A 135 8.22 2.81 26.72
CA LYS A 135 9.15 1.72 27.06
C LYS A 135 9.17 0.64 25.97
N VAL A 136 7.99 0.18 25.54
CA VAL A 136 7.87 -0.83 24.47
C VAL A 136 8.44 -0.33 23.14
N LEU A 137 8.17 0.94 22.79
CA LEU A 137 8.70 1.54 21.58
C LEU A 137 10.21 1.78 21.65
N SER A 138 10.76 2.03 22.83
CA SER A 138 12.20 2.20 23.03
C SER A 138 12.99 0.91 22.76
N GLU A 139 12.42 -0.25 23.10
CA GLU A 139 13.04 -1.56 22.82
C GLU A 139 13.08 -1.89 21.31
N LYS A 140 12.16 -1.30 20.55
CA LYS A 140 11.98 -1.45 19.09
C LYS A 140 12.56 -0.28 18.29
N LEU A 141 13.13 0.72 18.97
CA LEU A 141 13.67 1.91 18.33
C LEU A 141 14.79 1.53 17.37
N ASN A 142 14.74 2.09 16.17
CA ASN A 142 15.68 1.88 15.07
C ASN A 142 15.82 0.41 14.64
N LYS A 143 14.78 -0.41 14.86
CA LYS A 143 14.73 -1.80 14.37
C LYS A 143 13.52 -2.03 13.48
N TRP A 144 13.70 -2.80 12.42
CA TRP A 144 12.59 -3.28 11.61
C TRP A 144 11.78 -4.32 12.39
N THR A 145 10.47 -4.13 12.42
CA THR A 145 9.55 -5.02 13.13
C THR A 145 8.28 -5.23 12.33
N ILE A 146 7.68 -6.41 12.48
CA ILE A 146 6.36 -6.71 11.94
C ILE A 146 5.34 -5.75 12.54
N GLY A 147 4.64 -5.03 11.67
CA GLY A 147 3.59 -4.07 11.96
C GLY A 147 2.20 -4.68 11.75
N ALA A 148 1.32 -3.95 11.07
CA ALA A 148 -0.04 -4.38 10.80
C ALA A 148 -0.10 -5.48 9.73
N THR A 149 -1.15 -6.29 9.79
CA THR A 149 -1.48 -7.31 8.80
C THR A 149 -2.86 -7.01 8.23
N TYR A 150 -2.97 -6.93 6.91
CA TYR A 150 -4.23 -6.71 6.21
C TYR A 150 -4.61 -7.98 5.47
N VAL A 151 -5.89 -8.37 5.54
CA VAL A 151 -6.40 -9.55 4.84
C VAL A 151 -7.35 -9.08 3.74
N TYR A 152 -7.10 -9.56 2.54
CA TYR A 152 -7.96 -9.41 1.38
C TYR A 152 -8.46 -10.81 1.02
N ASN A 153 -9.62 -11.18 1.56
CA ASN A 153 -10.22 -12.49 1.31
C ASN A 153 -10.75 -12.56 -0.13
N ASP A 154 -10.55 -13.71 -0.78
CA ASP A 154 -10.91 -14.00 -2.17
C ASP A 154 -10.42 -12.95 -3.17
N ARG A 155 -9.31 -12.31 -2.83
CA ARG A 155 -8.75 -11.24 -3.64
C ARG A 155 -7.24 -11.22 -3.59
N THR A 156 -6.65 -11.21 -4.77
CA THR A 156 -5.22 -10.97 -4.97
C THR A 156 -4.96 -9.47 -5.05
N VAL A 157 -4.11 -8.96 -4.17
CA VAL A 157 -3.65 -7.56 -4.16
C VAL A 157 -2.15 -7.54 -4.46
N ASP A 158 -1.82 -7.39 -5.75
CA ASP A 158 -0.45 -7.26 -6.25
C ASP A 158 -0.25 -5.84 -6.81
N TYR A 159 0.46 -5.00 -6.07
CA TYR A 159 0.67 -3.61 -6.48
C TYR A 159 1.51 -3.51 -7.75
N LYS A 160 2.49 -4.40 -7.93
CA LYS A 160 3.39 -4.38 -9.09
C LYS A 160 2.62 -4.78 -10.35
N ASP A 161 1.88 -5.88 -10.31
CA ASP A 161 1.06 -6.29 -11.43
C ASP A 161 0.00 -5.24 -11.74
N ASN A 162 -0.67 -4.67 -10.72
CA ASN A 162 -1.63 -3.58 -10.92
C ASN A 162 -1.03 -2.40 -11.69
N VAL A 163 0.18 -1.95 -11.37
CA VAL A 163 0.86 -0.86 -12.12
C VAL A 163 1.16 -1.28 -13.55
N ILE A 164 1.76 -2.47 -13.73
CA ILE A 164 2.14 -2.97 -15.06
C ILE A 164 0.92 -3.09 -15.97
N GLN A 165 -0.17 -3.67 -15.48
CA GLN A 165 -1.40 -3.82 -16.25
C GLN A 165 -2.06 -2.46 -16.52
N SER A 166 -2.03 -1.52 -15.57
CA SER A 166 -2.55 -0.16 -15.78
C SER A 166 -1.84 0.55 -16.95
N ILE A 167 -0.52 0.46 -17.01
CA ILE A 167 0.28 1.06 -18.09
C ILE A 167 -0.04 0.38 -19.44
N LYS A 168 -0.10 -0.96 -19.47
CA LYS A 168 -0.49 -1.71 -20.68
C LYS A 168 -1.89 -1.36 -21.17
N ASN A 169 -2.86 -1.26 -20.26
CA ASN A 169 -4.26 -0.93 -20.56
C ASN A 169 -4.40 0.52 -21.06
N ALA A 170 -3.46 1.41 -20.69
CA ALA A 170 -3.33 2.74 -21.24
C ALA A 170 -2.58 2.79 -22.59
N ASN A 171 -2.30 1.62 -23.20
CA ASN A 171 -1.60 1.46 -24.46
C ASN A 171 -0.14 1.96 -24.44
N LEU A 172 0.44 2.08 -23.25
CA LEU A 172 1.81 2.47 -23.00
C LEU A 172 2.71 1.25 -22.82
N ASN A 173 4.00 1.40 -23.10
CA ASN A 173 4.99 0.36 -22.85
C ASN A 173 5.51 0.45 -21.39
N PRO A 174 5.27 -0.56 -20.52
CA PRO A 174 5.76 -0.54 -19.14
C PRO A 174 7.27 -0.36 -19.02
N ASP A 175 8.02 -0.88 -19.99
CA ASP A 175 9.49 -0.90 -19.98
C ASP A 175 10.10 0.52 -20.02
N ASP A 176 9.31 1.52 -20.43
CA ASP A 176 9.74 2.92 -20.51
C ASP A 176 9.66 3.65 -19.15
N TYR A 177 9.16 2.98 -18.11
CA TYR A 177 8.81 3.60 -16.84
C TYR A 177 9.46 2.95 -15.62
N THR A 178 9.68 3.80 -14.61
CA THR A 178 9.97 3.38 -13.23
C THR A 178 8.89 3.90 -12.30
N TYR A 179 8.74 3.35 -11.10
CA TYR A 179 7.71 3.82 -10.17
C TYR A 179 8.13 3.75 -8.70
N ALA A 180 7.51 4.60 -7.88
CA ALA A 180 7.60 4.53 -6.42
C ALA A 180 6.19 4.45 -5.82
N PHE A 181 5.98 3.56 -4.85
CA PHE A 181 4.71 3.53 -4.12
C PHE A 181 4.71 4.58 -3.02
N VAL A 182 3.67 5.39 -2.99
CA VAL A 182 3.50 6.49 -2.03
C VAL A 182 2.12 6.39 -1.39
N SER A 183 2.05 6.59 -0.09
CA SER A 183 0.81 6.67 0.67
C SER A 183 0.80 7.93 1.53
N GLY A 184 -0.38 8.30 2.04
CA GLY A 184 -0.52 9.48 2.90
C GLY A 184 -0.35 10.83 2.18
N LEU A 185 -0.49 10.84 0.86
CA LEU A 185 -0.55 12.07 0.09
C LEU A 185 -1.80 12.89 0.48
N PRO A 186 -1.78 14.22 0.34
CA PRO A 186 -2.98 15.02 0.61
C PRO A 186 -4.16 14.51 -0.24
N GLN A 187 -5.29 14.25 0.42
CA GLN A 187 -6.53 13.66 -0.16
C GLN A 187 -6.42 12.21 -0.67
N ILE A 188 -5.23 11.64 -0.80
CA ILE A 188 -4.99 10.26 -1.26
C ILE A 188 -4.33 9.48 -0.12
N ARG A 189 -5.17 8.80 0.68
CA ARG A 189 -4.69 8.07 1.87
C ARG A 189 -3.98 6.76 1.52
N TYR A 190 -4.58 5.97 0.63
CA TYR A 190 -4.12 4.62 0.29
C TYR A 190 -2.98 4.65 -0.74
N PRO A 191 -2.17 3.58 -0.84
CA PRO A 191 -1.02 3.54 -1.74
C PRO A 191 -1.38 3.79 -3.21
N VAL A 192 -0.57 4.62 -3.84
CA VAL A 192 -0.55 4.88 -5.29
C VAL A 192 0.86 4.72 -5.81
N ALA A 193 1.01 4.37 -7.08
CA ALA A 193 2.28 4.45 -7.78
C ALA A 193 2.43 5.84 -8.40
N ILE A 194 3.54 6.50 -8.10
CA ILE A 194 4.03 7.64 -8.87
C ILE A 194 4.96 7.07 -9.94
N VAL A 195 4.59 7.26 -11.21
CA VAL A 195 5.25 6.66 -12.37
C VAL A 195 6.09 7.71 -13.08
N PHE A 196 7.35 7.37 -13.29
CA PHE A 196 8.40 8.23 -13.82
C PHE A 196 8.93 7.71 -15.15
N SER A 197 9.08 8.62 -16.12
CA SER A 197 9.99 8.48 -17.25
C SER A 197 11.27 9.27 -16.93
N HIS A 198 11.45 10.45 -17.54
CA HIS A 198 12.38 11.51 -17.14
C HIS A 198 11.81 12.45 -16.07
N LYS A 199 10.50 12.41 -15.86
CA LYS A 199 9.74 13.20 -14.88
C LYS A 199 8.59 12.34 -14.35
N ALA A 200 7.95 12.74 -13.26
CA ALA A 200 6.69 12.16 -12.84
C ALA A 200 5.61 12.45 -13.89
N GLU A 201 5.16 11.41 -14.60
CA GLU A 201 4.15 11.50 -15.64
C GLU A 201 2.77 11.10 -15.13
N PHE A 202 2.72 10.01 -14.36
CA PHE A 202 1.46 9.43 -13.95
C PHE A 202 1.37 9.18 -12.45
N ILE A 203 0.12 9.12 -12.00
CA ILE A 203 -0.28 8.59 -10.72
C ILE A 203 -1.32 7.50 -10.95
N ILE A 204 -1.09 6.32 -10.39
CA ILE A 204 -1.92 5.13 -10.61
C ILE A 204 -2.30 4.55 -9.24
N PRO A 205 -3.58 4.28 -8.93
CA PRO A 205 -3.97 3.52 -7.75
C PRO A 205 -3.19 2.19 -7.67
N ALA A 206 -2.63 1.85 -6.51
CA ALA A 206 -1.97 0.54 -6.33
C ALA A 206 -2.96 -0.54 -5.88
N GLU A 207 -4.09 -0.13 -5.28
CA GLU A 207 -5.19 -0.98 -4.84
C GLU A 207 -6.56 -0.28 -5.03
N GLU A 208 -7.64 -1.05 -4.94
CA GLU A 208 -9.00 -0.51 -5.12
C GLU A 208 -9.32 0.60 -4.12
N SER A 209 -8.88 0.49 -2.87
CA SER A 209 -9.10 1.51 -1.83
C SER A 209 -8.61 2.89 -2.27
N ALA A 210 -7.51 2.95 -3.03
CA ALA A 210 -6.95 4.20 -3.53
C ALA A 210 -7.79 4.84 -4.63
N THR A 211 -8.56 4.07 -5.41
CA THR A 211 -9.44 4.58 -6.47
C THR A 211 -10.50 5.55 -5.95
N HIS A 212 -10.89 5.42 -4.68
CA HIS A 212 -11.85 6.30 -4.04
C HIS A 212 -11.42 7.77 -4.03
N ALA A 213 -10.11 8.03 -3.93
CA ALA A 213 -9.58 9.38 -3.99
C ALA A 213 -9.72 10.03 -5.38
N PHE A 214 -9.97 9.22 -6.41
CA PHE A 214 -10.07 9.66 -7.80
C PHE A 214 -11.52 9.75 -8.31
N LYS A 215 -12.53 9.50 -7.48
CA LYS A 215 -13.95 9.50 -7.93
C LYS A 215 -14.45 10.85 -8.44
N ASN A 216 -13.83 11.94 -8.01
CA ASN A 216 -14.21 13.30 -8.37
C ASN A 216 -13.17 13.97 -9.31
N VAL A 217 -12.27 13.19 -9.91
CA VAL A 217 -11.37 13.73 -10.93
C VAL A 217 -12.14 14.00 -12.22
N THR A 218 -11.72 15.03 -12.93
CA THR A 218 -12.29 15.38 -14.23
C THR A 218 -11.69 14.49 -15.32
N GLU A 219 -12.43 14.28 -16.42
CA GLU A 219 -11.97 13.47 -17.56
C GLU A 219 -10.62 13.94 -18.11
N ASP A 220 -10.31 15.23 -18.03
CA ASP A 220 -9.03 15.74 -18.50
C ASP A 220 -7.84 15.30 -17.63
N MET A 221 -8.06 14.89 -16.37
CA MET A 221 -6.99 14.33 -15.52
C MET A 221 -6.64 12.91 -15.90
N VAL A 222 -7.55 12.18 -16.56
CA VAL A 222 -7.32 10.83 -17.05
C VAL A 222 -6.36 10.91 -18.23
N TYR A 223 -5.35 10.04 -18.22
CA TYR A 223 -4.46 9.91 -19.38
C TYR A 223 -5.26 9.39 -20.58
N SER A 224 -5.18 10.10 -21.69
CA SER A 224 -5.66 9.68 -22.99
C SER A 224 -4.56 9.92 -24.01
N GLU A 225 -4.33 8.96 -24.91
CA GLU A 225 -3.40 9.17 -26.02
C GLU A 225 -3.87 10.34 -26.89
N PRO A 226 -2.96 11.13 -27.47
CA PRO A 226 -3.32 12.05 -28.54
C PRO A 226 -3.89 11.24 -29.73
N GLU A 227 -5.04 11.67 -30.28
CA GLU A 227 -5.85 10.99 -31.31
C GLU A 227 -5.09 10.48 -32.56
N THR A 228 -3.84 10.90 -32.76
CA THR A 228 -3.00 10.57 -33.91
C THR A 228 -2.33 9.19 -33.87
N MET A 229 -2.53 8.38 -32.81
CA MET A 229 -1.94 7.03 -32.67
C MET A 229 -2.97 5.89 -32.63
N LEU A 230 -4.20 6.13 -33.12
CA LEU A 230 -5.24 5.08 -33.21
C LEU A 230 -4.90 4.02 -34.29
N SER A 231 -4.11 3.02 -33.91
CA SER A 231 -4.17 1.69 -34.54
C SER A 231 -5.17 0.84 -33.75
N ASN A 232 -6.36 0.69 -34.32
CA ASN A 232 -7.42 -0.16 -33.78
C ASN A 232 -6.98 -1.62 -33.62
N THR A 233 -6.69 -2.01 -32.38
CA THR A 233 -6.97 -3.35 -31.88
C THR A 233 -7.60 -3.21 -30.50
N TYR A 234 -8.91 -3.01 -30.49
CA TYR A 234 -9.73 -3.27 -29.31
C TYR A 234 -9.66 -4.77 -29.05
N THR A 235 -8.90 -5.15 -28.02
CA THR A 235 -9.01 -6.48 -27.41
C THR A 235 -9.72 -6.34 -26.09
N ASP A 236 -10.86 -7.01 -26.02
CA ASP A 236 -11.67 -7.26 -24.82
C ASP A 236 -10.75 -7.77 -23.69
N HIS A 237 -10.63 -7.06 -22.56
CA HIS A 237 -9.72 -7.43 -21.46
C HIS A 237 -10.49 -7.58 -20.14
N ASN A 238 -10.75 -8.84 -19.79
CA ASN A 238 -11.10 -9.24 -18.44
C ASN A 238 -9.82 -9.21 -17.56
N GLY A 239 -9.75 -8.29 -16.58
CA GLY A 239 -8.96 -8.46 -15.35
C GLY A 239 -7.64 -7.67 -15.22
N ALA A 240 -7.48 -7.06 -14.03
CA ALA A 240 -6.28 -6.40 -13.46
C ALA A 240 -5.80 -5.09 -14.13
N GLY A 241 -5.64 -4.03 -13.32
CA GLY A 241 -5.22 -2.67 -13.73
C GLY A 241 -6.22 -1.58 -13.34
N PHE A 242 -5.72 -0.38 -13.09
CA PHE A 242 -6.47 0.82 -12.72
C PHE A 242 -6.30 1.92 -13.76
N THR A 243 -7.16 2.94 -13.68
CA THR A 243 -7.07 4.13 -14.52
C THR A 243 -5.75 4.86 -14.28
N VAL A 244 -5.10 5.29 -15.36
CA VAL A 244 -3.86 6.09 -15.33
C VAL A 244 -4.24 7.57 -15.34
N TYR A 245 -3.74 8.33 -14.37
CA TYR A 245 -3.99 9.77 -14.26
C TYR A 245 -2.71 10.57 -14.48
N ASN A 246 -2.83 11.76 -15.05
CA ASN A 246 -1.70 12.68 -15.22
C ASN A 246 -1.25 13.24 -13.85
N PHE A 247 0.01 13.00 -13.49
CA PHE A 247 0.57 13.41 -12.20
C PHE A 247 0.40 14.92 -11.94
N TYR A 248 0.78 15.76 -12.91
CA TYR A 248 0.75 17.22 -12.74
C TYR A 248 -0.67 17.74 -12.51
N LYS A 249 -1.66 17.21 -13.25
CA LYS A 249 -3.05 17.62 -13.09
C LYS A 249 -3.62 17.23 -11.73
N VAL A 250 -3.32 16.01 -11.26
CA VAL A 250 -3.74 15.55 -9.93
C VAL A 250 -3.05 16.37 -8.83
N ALA A 251 -1.73 16.55 -8.90
CA ALA A 251 -0.98 17.33 -7.92
C ALA A 251 -1.48 18.78 -7.83
N HIS A 252 -1.76 19.42 -8.98
CA HIS A 252 -2.31 20.78 -9.02
C HIS A 252 -3.74 20.86 -8.48
N ALA A 253 -4.60 19.89 -8.80
CA ALA A 253 -5.95 19.84 -8.28
C ALA A 253 -5.96 19.77 -6.75
N VAL A 254 -5.08 18.95 -6.18
CA VAL A 254 -4.91 18.78 -4.74
C VAL A 254 -4.31 20.03 -4.06
N ASP A 255 -3.40 20.77 -4.71
CA ASP A 255 -2.85 22.04 -4.18
C ASP A 255 -3.86 23.21 -4.29
N SER A 256 -4.71 23.21 -5.32
CA SER A 256 -5.69 24.29 -5.55
C SER A 256 -6.80 24.38 -4.49
N THR A 257 -6.98 23.33 -3.68
CA THR A 257 -7.76 23.38 -2.44
C THR A 257 -6.98 24.04 -1.30
N ILE A 258 -6.74 25.35 -1.41
CA ILE A 258 -6.19 26.18 -0.34
C ILE A 258 -7.20 26.21 0.85
N PRO A 259 -6.75 26.07 2.11
CA PRO A 259 -7.60 26.15 3.29
C PRO A 259 -8.06 27.59 3.52
N GLY A 260 -9.09 28.02 2.80
CA GLY A 260 -9.65 29.36 2.95
C GLY A 260 -10.48 29.79 1.76
N ILE A 261 -11.79 29.88 1.99
CA ILE A 261 -12.76 30.60 1.15
C ILE A 261 -13.18 29.84 -0.12
N GLY A 262 -14.04 28.83 0.10
CA GLY A 262 -15.31 28.66 -0.62
C GLY A 262 -15.27 28.31 -2.11
N GLY A 263 -15.51 27.03 -2.41
CA GLY A 263 -16.08 26.62 -3.70
C GLY A 263 -15.87 25.14 -4.01
N GLY A 264 -16.90 24.31 -3.80
CA GLY A 264 -16.97 22.96 -4.37
C GLY A 264 -16.48 21.85 -3.44
N ASP A 265 -17.36 21.47 -2.53
CA ASP A 265 -17.23 20.39 -1.57
C ASP A 265 -16.81 19.05 -2.23
N LEU A 266 -15.54 18.63 -2.07
CA LEU A 266 -15.19 17.22 -1.93
C LEU A 266 -15.65 16.76 -0.53
N GLY A 267 -16.98 16.77 -0.31
CA GLY A 267 -17.71 16.29 0.87
C GLY A 267 -17.08 16.53 2.25
N ILE A 268 -17.24 17.73 2.82
CA ILE A 268 -16.90 18.08 4.20
C ILE A 268 -17.82 17.39 5.20
N GLY A 269 -17.21 16.54 6.04
CA GLY A 269 -17.53 16.45 7.46
C GLY A 269 -16.47 17.23 8.24
N ASN A 270 -16.87 18.32 8.89
CA ASN A 270 -16.02 19.26 9.62
C ASN A 270 -15.01 18.58 10.58
N GLY A 271 -13.72 18.92 10.45
CA GLY A 271 -12.70 18.46 11.39
C GLY A 271 -11.25 18.83 11.06
N LEU A 272 -10.96 20.07 10.65
CA LEU A 272 -9.57 20.56 10.63
C LEU A 272 -9.09 20.80 12.07
N ASN A 273 -8.58 19.75 12.71
CA ASN A 273 -7.44 19.77 13.62
C ASN A 273 -7.15 18.35 14.15
N LYS A 274 -5.88 17.90 14.04
CA LYS A 274 -5.23 16.70 14.64
C LYS A 274 -4.88 15.48 13.76
N TYR A 275 -5.18 15.46 12.45
CA TYR A 275 -5.02 14.23 11.64
C TYR A 275 -3.75 14.13 10.78
N GLN A 276 -2.79 15.05 10.89
CA GLN A 276 -1.44 14.88 10.31
C GLN A 276 -0.55 13.88 11.09
N LEU A 277 -1.12 13.18 12.08
CA LEU A 277 -0.43 12.22 12.95
C LEU A 277 -0.67 10.75 12.55
N TYR A 278 -1.06 10.43 11.31
CA TYR A 278 -1.57 9.08 11.02
C TYR A 278 -0.57 8.04 10.52
N ILE A 279 0.60 8.43 10.01
CA ILE A 279 1.71 7.45 9.87
C ILE A 279 2.25 7.10 11.26
N GLY A 280 2.40 8.10 12.14
CA GLY A 280 2.77 7.89 13.55
C GLY A 280 1.75 7.08 14.37
N ILE A 281 0.46 7.12 14.02
CA ILE A 281 -0.60 6.35 14.71
C ILE A 281 -0.73 4.93 14.14
N ILE A 282 -0.54 4.68 12.84
CA ILE A 282 -0.56 3.29 12.31
C ILE A 282 0.57 2.46 12.93
N VAL A 283 1.75 3.07 13.13
CA VAL A 283 2.87 2.49 13.88
C VAL A 283 2.52 2.18 15.34
N CYS A 284 1.60 2.94 15.97
CA CYS A 284 1.16 2.70 17.34
C CYS A 284 0.00 1.69 17.45
N MET A 285 -0.93 1.64 16.47
CA MET A 285 -2.08 0.72 16.54
C MET A 285 -1.71 -0.74 16.28
N GLY A 286 -0.62 -1.01 15.54
CA GLY A 286 -0.07 -2.35 15.37
C GLY A 286 0.42 -3.00 16.67
N LEU A 287 0.62 -2.22 17.75
CA LEU A 287 1.17 -2.72 19.02
C LEU A 287 0.14 -2.92 20.14
N ALA A 288 -1.11 -2.46 19.97
CA ALA A 288 -2.17 -2.62 20.97
C ALA A 288 -3.33 -3.56 20.52
N GLY A 289 -3.31 -4.01 19.26
CA GLY A 289 -4.44 -4.69 18.62
C GLY A 289 -4.76 -6.09 19.12
N THR A 290 -3.80 -6.86 19.66
CA THR A 290 -4.08 -8.24 20.08
C THR A 290 -4.72 -8.34 21.47
N GLY A 291 -4.42 -7.42 22.38
CA GLY A 291 -4.95 -7.43 23.75
C GLY A 291 -6.29 -6.70 23.94
N ILE A 292 -6.49 -5.57 23.24
CA ILE A 292 -7.70 -4.74 23.42
C ILE A 292 -8.91 -5.39 22.73
N TRP A 293 -8.72 -6.03 21.58
CA TRP A 293 -9.79 -6.70 20.86
C TRP A 293 -10.35 -7.91 21.63
N TYR A 294 -9.50 -8.67 22.34
CA TYR A 294 -9.92 -9.79 23.18
C TYR A 294 -10.76 -9.34 24.39
N LYS A 295 -10.46 -8.17 24.95
CA LYS A 295 -11.19 -7.60 26.10
C LYS A 295 -12.56 -7.03 25.69
N MET A 296 -12.68 -6.44 24.50
CA MET A 296 -13.96 -5.98 23.97
C MET A 296 -14.88 -7.15 23.56
N ARG A 297 -14.37 -8.20 22.93
CA ARG A 297 -15.16 -9.38 22.50
C ARG A 297 -15.66 -10.24 23.67
N SER A 298 -14.90 -10.30 24.77
CA SER A 298 -15.34 -10.98 26.01
C SER A 298 -16.38 -10.18 26.80
N ALA A 299 -16.35 -8.84 26.72
CA ALA A 299 -17.36 -7.97 27.31
C ALA A 299 -18.70 -8.06 26.56
N THR A 300 -18.69 -8.01 25.22
CA THR A 300 -19.92 -8.17 24.40
C THR A 300 -20.53 -9.56 24.52
N LYS A 301 -19.71 -10.61 24.66
CA LYS A 301 -20.22 -11.97 24.89
C LYS A 301 -20.88 -12.12 26.28
N LYS A 302 -20.37 -11.44 27.31
CA LYS A 302 -20.98 -11.41 28.65
C LYS A 302 -22.27 -10.58 28.69
N GLU A 303 -22.34 -9.46 27.98
CA GLU A 303 -23.55 -8.64 27.89
C GLU A 303 -24.68 -9.35 27.12
N ASN A 304 -24.35 -10.05 26.03
CA ASN A 304 -25.35 -10.81 25.27
C ASN A 304 -25.85 -12.07 26.02
N LEU A 305 -25.01 -12.69 26.85
CA LEU A 305 -25.43 -13.78 27.74
C LEU A 305 -26.32 -13.27 28.88
N ALA A 306 -26.03 -12.09 29.45
CA ALA A 306 -26.84 -11.47 30.49
C ALA A 306 -28.19 -10.92 29.98
N ALA A 307 -28.24 -10.43 28.74
CA ALA A 307 -29.48 -9.96 28.11
C ALA A 307 -30.45 -11.12 27.76
N SER A 308 -29.94 -12.34 27.59
CA SER A 308 -30.76 -13.52 27.29
C SER A 308 -31.42 -14.18 28.50
N SER A 309 -31.14 -13.71 29.72
CA SER A 309 -31.58 -14.38 30.97
C SER A 309 -32.46 -13.53 31.89
N THR A 310 -33.34 -12.68 31.35
CA THR A 310 -34.38 -11.99 32.17
C THR A 310 -35.79 -12.46 31.78
N PRO A 311 -36.65 -12.93 32.71
CA PRO A 311 -37.90 -13.63 32.37
C PRO A 311 -39.04 -12.68 32.02
N SER A 312 -39.90 -13.11 31.08
CA SER A 312 -41.16 -12.47 30.70
C SER A 312 -42.15 -12.40 31.87
N GLY A 313 -42.46 -11.20 32.35
CA GLY A 313 -43.51 -10.93 33.34
C GLY A 313 -44.87 -10.64 32.70
N GLN A 314 -45.89 -11.37 33.14
CA GLN A 314 -47.29 -11.33 32.74
C GLN A 314 -47.96 -9.97 33.00
N SER A 315 -48.84 -9.56 32.08
CA SER A 315 -49.80 -8.47 32.25
C SER A 315 -51.14 -9.00 32.75
N ASP A 316 -51.50 -8.69 33.99
CA ASP A 316 -52.89 -8.72 34.47
C ASP A 316 -53.26 -7.31 34.94
N SER A 317 -54.19 -6.66 34.24
CA SER A 317 -54.82 -5.42 34.67
C SER A 317 -56.27 -5.69 35.10
N GLN A 318 -56.52 -5.57 36.41
CA GLN A 318 -57.85 -5.37 36.96
C GLN A 318 -58.14 -3.87 37.05
N SER A 319 -59.30 -3.47 36.52
CA SER A 319 -59.95 -2.16 36.73
C SER A 319 -60.37 -1.99 38.19
N PRO A 320 -60.42 -0.74 38.69
CA PRO A 320 -61.73 -0.30 39.16
C PRO A 320 -62.09 1.18 38.90
N ARG A 321 -63.39 1.35 38.59
CA ARG A 321 -64.28 2.53 38.63
C ARG A 321 -64.13 3.61 37.55
#